data_AF-A0A4V2I5E5-F1
#
_entry.id   AF-A0A4V2I5E5-F1
#
_cell.length_a   1.000
_cell.length_b   1.000
_cell.length_c   1.000
_cell.angle_alpha   90.00
_cell.angle_beta   90.00
_cell.angle_gamma   90.00
#
_symmetry.space_group_name_H-M   'P 1'
#
loop_
_entity.id
_entity.type
_entity.pdbx_description
1 polymer ?
#
loop_
_entity_poly.entity_id
_entity_poly.type
_entity_poly.pdbx_seq_one_letter_code
_entity_poly.pdbx_strand_id
1 'polypeptide(L)'
;MLTSTLGFFCNEFRKPMTATPSSLDKDPQVEVLIRLFNSEFSDFNTRLVLGEDEPIYLPANDQTPYHQIVFAHGYFSSALHEIAHWCIAGAKRRLQEDYGYWYCPDGRDELQQAEFEKVEVKPQAIEWAFTAASGRKFQVSTDNLNGAEPDREAFTGAVKAQLVAYLMGNFPPRAWRFINVLKGEFQGNLPAFEVTQCEELANE
;
A
#
# COMPACT_ATOMS: atom_id res chain seq x y z
N MET A 1 61.50 -2.07 -2.36
CA MET A 1 60.57 -2.73 -3.30
C MET A 1 59.23 -2.03 -3.20
N LEU A 2 58.91 -1.33 -4.29
CA LEU A 2 57.63 -0.80 -4.78
C LEU A 2 56.54 -0.37 -3.79
N THR A 3 56.45 0.96 -3.70
CA THR A 3 55.25 1.78 -3.48
C THR A 3 54.16 1.53 -4.53
N SER A 4 52.88 1.64 -4.16
CA SER A 4 51.83 2.06 -5.11
C SER A 4 50.69 2.78 -4.38
N THR A 5 50.74 4.11 -4.48
CA THR A 5 49.60 5.02 -4.45
C THR A 5 48.82 4.84 -5.76
N LEU A 6 47.49 4.82 -5.74
CA LEU A 6 46.67 5.40 -6.82
C LEU A 6 45.23 5.60 -6.32
N GLY A 7 44.82 6.86 -6.17
CA GLY A 7 43.43 7.25 -6.35
C GLY A 7 43.24 7.82 -7.76
N PHE A 8 42.08 7.58 -8.37
CA PHE A 8 41.46 8.28 -9.52
C PHE A 8 40.04 7.68 -9.61
N PHE A 9 38.94 8.38 -9.28
CA PHE A 9 38.17 9.36 -10.05
C PHE A 9 37.78 8.97 -11.49
N CYS A 10 36.48 9.15 -11.77
CA CYS A 10 35.74 9.09 -13.04
C CYS A 10 35.46 7.71 -13.66
N ASN A 11 34.18 7.39 -13.85
CA ASN A 11 33.48 8.01 -14.97
C ASN A 11 31.97 8.11 -14.72
N GLU A 12 31.42 9.30 -15.00
CA GLU A 12 30.00 9.49 -15.21
C GLU A 12 29.52 8.59 -16.34
N PHE A 13 28.46 7.83 -16.09
CA PHE A 13 27.54 7.42 -17.14
C PHE A 13 26.15 7.96 -16.80
N ARG A 14 25.95 9.20 -17.26
CA ARG A 14 24.75 9.68 -17.97
C ARG A 14 23.43 9.06 -17.51
N LYS A 15 22.66 9.89 -16.79
CA LYS A 15 21.20 9.83 -16.65
C LYS A 15 20.52 9.18 -17.87
N PRO A 16 19.66 8.16 -17.70
CA PRO A 16 18.46 8.11 -18.51
C PRO A 16 17.49 9.18 -18.03
N MET A 17 16.77 9.73 -19.00
CA MET A 17 15.98 10.96 -18.93
C MET A 17 14.97 10.97 -17.79
N THR A 18 14.82 12.15 -17.20
CA THR A 18 13.59 12.58 -16.54
C THR A 18 12.41 12.33 -17.48
N ALA A 19 11.66 11.26 -17.24
CA ALA A 19 10.22 11.38 -17.42
C ALA A 19 9.74 12.08 -16.15
N THR A 20 9.59 13.40 -16.22
CA THR A 20 8.66 14.07 -15.31
C THR A 20 7.35 13.30 -15.45
N PRO A 21 6.74 12.75 -14.38
CA PRO A 21 5.44 12.13 -14.50
C PRO A 21 4.53 13.16 -15.16
N SER A 22 4.07 12.81 -16.36
CA SER A 22 3.14 13.65 -17.08
C SER A 22 1.94 13.88 -16.16
N SER A 23 1.41 15.10 -16.09
CA SER A 23 0.20 15.41 -15.32
C SER A 23 -1.05 14.66 -15.81
N LEU A 24 -0.89 13.73 -16.77
CA LEU A 24 -1.90 12.86 -17.37
C LEU A 24 -1.97 11.45 -16.76
N ASP A 25 -1.01 11.05 -15.91
CA ASP A 25 -0.96 9.67 -15.36
C ASP A 25 -1.49 9.53 -13.92
N LYS A 26 -1.84 10.65 -13.28
CA LYS A 26 -2.40 10.66 -11.92
C LYS A 26 -3.89 10.35 -11.97
N ASP A 27 -4.35 9.37 -11.18
CA ASP A 27 -5.77 9.05 -11.10
C ASP A 27 -6.53 10.28 -10.56
N PRO A 28 -7.55 10.80 -11.28
CA PRO A 28 -8.20 12.06 -10.90
C PRO A 28 -8.92 11.99 -9.55
N GLN A 29 -9.15 10.79 -9.00
CA GLN A 29 -9.79 10.57 -7.71
C GLN A 29 -8.80 10.47 -6.54
N VAL A 30 -7.49 10.60 -6.78
CA VAL A 30 -6.47 10.57 -5.71
C VAL A 30 -6.65 11.72 -4.74
N GLU A 31 -6.92 12.94 -5.22
CA GLU A 31 -7.16 14.08 -4.34
C GLU A 31 -8.41 13.90 -3.47
N VAL A 32 -9.43 13.20 -4.00
CA VAL A 32 -10.61 12.80 -3.23
C VAL A 32 -10.20 11.83 -2.13
N LEU A 33 -9.42 10.80 -2.46
CA LEU A 33 -8.95 9.80 -1.49
C LEU A 33 -8.11 10.43 -0.36
N ILE A 34 -7.19 11.34 -0.69
CA ILE A 34 -6.40 12.10 0.29
C ILE A 34 -7.32 12.88 1.23
N ARG A 35 -8.29 13.61 0.69
CA ARG A 35 -9.24 14.39 1.49
C ARG A 35 -10.07 13.50 2.42
N LEU A 36 -10.57 12.37 1.92
CA LEU A 36 -11.33 11.39 2.70
C LEU A 36 -10.51 10.82 3.85
N PHE A 37 -9.28 10.37 3.58
CA PHE A 37 -8.39 9.82 4.60
C PHE A 37 -8.06 10.87 5.67
N ASN A 38 -7.64 12.06 5.25
CA ASN A 38 -7.23 13.13 6.17
C ASN A 38 -8.37 13.62 7.06
N SER A 39 -9.61 13.62 6.53
CA SER A 39 -10.80 13.93 7.31
C SER A 39 -11.11 12.82 8.31
N GLU A 40 -11.16 11.57 7.85
CA GLU A 40 -11.55 10.42 8.65
C GLU A 40 -10.58 10.18 9.80
N PHE A 41 -9.27 10.29 9.58
CA PHE A 41 -8.25 9.93 10.56
C PHE A 41 -7.52 11.11 11.20
N SER A 42 -8.18 12.28 11.23
CA SER A 42 -7.69 13.44 11.96
C SER A 42 -7.44 13.14 13.45
N ASP A 43 -8.22 12.22 14.05
CA ASP A 43 -8.03 11.72 15.42
C ASP A 43 -6.74 10.92 15.63
N PHE A 44 -6.13 10.41 14.56
CA PHE A 44 -4.83 9.73 14.60
C PHE A 44 -3.65 10.64 14.26
N ASN A 45 -3.87 11.94 14.05
CA ASN A 45 -2.84 12.89 13.62
C ASN A 45 -2.03 12.36 12.42
N THR A 46 -2.67 11.66 11.49
CA THR A 46 -2.02 11.03 10.33
C THR A 46 -2.60 11.59 9.06
N ARG A 47 -1.74 11.88 8.07
CA ARG A 47 -2.14 12.37 6.75
C ARG A 47 -1.65 11.45 5.65
N LEU A 48 -2.45 11.31 4.61
CA LEU A 48 -2.05 10.73 3.33
C LEU A 48 -1.39 11.81 2.49
N VAL A 49 -0.22 11.51 1.95
CA VAL A 49 0.63 12.46 1.21
C VAL A 49 1.04 11.84 -0.11
N LEU A 50 0.84 12.57 -1.21
CA LEU A 50 1.37 12.17 -2.51
C LEU A 50 2.88 12.41 -2.54
N GLY A 51 3.64 11.33 -2.65
CA GLY A 51 5.08 11.33 -2.89
C GLY A 51 5.41 11.20 -4.37
N GLU A 52 6.68 11.46 -4.70
CA GLU A 52 7.20 11.32 -6.06
C GLU A 52 8.05 10.03 -6.22
N ASP A 53 8.67 9.55 -5.14
CA ASP A 53 9.60 8.41 -5.13
C ASP A 53 8.96 7.17 -4.47
N GLU A 54 9.64 6.55 -3.49
CA GLU A 54 9.18 5.33 -2.81
C GLU A 54 8.08 5.61 -1.77
N PRO A 55 7.14 4.65 -1.57
CA PRO A 55 6.20 4.74 -0.46
C PRO A 55 6.94 4.66 0.88
N ILE A 56 6.48 5.43 1.86
CA ILE A 56 7.09 5.44 3.20
C ILE A 56 6.11 5.95 4.26
N TYR A 57 6.14 5.33 5.43
CA TYR A 57 5.53 5.92 6.62
C TYR A 57 6.53 6.75 7.43
N LEU A 58 6.19 8.02 7.68
CA LEU A 58 7.00 8.94 8.49
C LEU A 58 6.25 9.33 9.76
N PRO A 59 6.77 9.04 10.97
CA PRO A 59 6.14 9.49 12.19
C PRO A 59 6.26 11.02 12.35
N ALA A 60 5.32 11.62 13.08
CA ALA A 60 5.38 13.02 13.45
C ALA A 60 6.68 13.35 14.19
N ASN A 61 7.24 14.52 13.93
CA ASN A 61 8.45 15.05 14.57
C ASN A 61 8.36 16.57 14.75
N ASP A 62 9.45 17.20 15.19
CA ASP A 62 9.48 18.65 15.48
C ASP A 62 9.29 19.52 14.23
N GLN A 63 9.62 19.01 13.05
CA GLN A 63 9.50 19.71 11.78
C GLN A 63 8.11 19.50 11.16
N THR A 64 7.57 18.29 11.26
CA THR A 64 6.27 17.89 10.74
C THR A 64 5.43 17.31 11.87
N PRO A 65 4.51 18.11 12.48
CA PRO A 65 3.78 17.73 13.69
C PRO A 65 2.62 16.74 13.44
N TYR A 66 2.68 15.97 12.35
CA TYR A 66 1.72 14.93 11.98
C TYR A 66 2.43 13.75 11.32
N HIS A 67 1.88 12.55 11.48
CA HIS A 67 2.35 11.35 10.81
C HIS A 67 1.97 11.40 9.32
N GLN A 68 2.78 10.78 8.47
CA GLN A 68 2.59 10.78 7.03
C GLN A 68 2.59 9.34 6.51
N ILE A 69 1.57 9.02 5.73
CA ILE A 69 1.56 7.87 4.84
C ILE A 69 1.87 8.44 3.46
N VAL A 70 3.08 8.23 2.96
CA VAL A 70 3.51 8.71 1.65
C VAL A 70 3.33 7.56 0.65
N PHE A 71 2.60 7.79 -0.43
CA PHE A 71 2.41 6.82 -1.51
C PHE A 71 2.96 7.35 -2.83
N ALA A 72 3.35 6.44 -3.72
CA ALA A 72 4.13 6.76 -4.91
C ALA A 72 3.26 7.03 -6.15
N HIS A 73 3.80 7.82 -7.08
CA HIS A 73 3.36 7.94 -8.48
C HIS A 73 1.92 8.39 -8.76
N GLY A 74 1.13 8.74 -7.74
CA GLY A 74 -0.25 9.18 -7.93
C GLY A 74 -1.21 8.07 -8.39
N TYR A 75 -0.87 6.81 -8.09
CA TYR A 75 -1.75 5.68 -8.36
C TYR A 75 -2.72 5.45 -7.19
N PHE A 76 -4.00 5.31 -7.51
CA PHE A 76 -5.06 5.09 -6.51
C PHE A 76 -4.84 3.78 -5.74
N SER A 77 -4.42 2.71 -6.43
CA SER A 77 -4.07 1.43 -5.79
C SER A 77 -2.90 1.56 -4.83
N SER A 78 -1.83 2.28 -5.22
CA SER A 78 -0.68 2.53 -4.33
C SER A 78 -1.14 3.24 -3.05
N ALA A 79 -1.99 4.26 -3.15
CA ALA A 79 -2.54 4.92 -1.96
C ALA A 79 -3.36 3.95 -1.08
N LEU A 80 -4.21 3.11 -1.67
CA LEU A 80 -5.00 2.13 -0.90
C LEU A 80 -4.10 1.09 -0.21
N HIS A 81 -3.05 0.64 -0.89
CA HIS A 81 -2.07 -0.30 -0.37
C HIS A 81 -1.37 0.27 0.88
N GLU A 82 -0.87 1.50 0.82
CA GLU A 82 -0.23 2.15 1.96
C GLU A 82 -1.18 2.35 3.15
N ILE A 83 -2.44 2.70 2.88
CA ILE A 83 -3.47 2.80 3.93
C ILE A 83 -3.76 1.44 4.56
N ALA A 84 -3.72 0.35 3.77
CA ALA A 84 -3.92 -1.01 4.27
C ALA A 84 -2.80 -1.43 5.22
N HIS A 85 -1.53 -1.19 4.84
CA HIS A 85 -0.37 -1.38 5.72
C HIS A 85 -0.51 -0.58 7.02
N TRP A 86 -0.89 0.70 6.90
CA TRP A 86 -1.12 1.55 8.06
C TRP A 86 -2.19 0.97 8.99
N CYS A 87 -3.28 0.44 8.45
CA CYS A 87 -4.38 -0.17 9.20
C CYS A 87 -3.95 -1.41 10.00
N ILE A 88 -2.98 -2.18 9.51
CA ILE A 88 -2.38 -3.33 10.21
C ILE A 88 -1.37 -2.89 11.27
N ALA A 89 -0.54 -1.89 10.98
CA ALA A 89 0.53 -1.45 11.88
C ALA A 89 -0.01 -0.93 13.22
N GLY A 90 0.35 -1.57 14.33
CA GLY A 90 -0.07 -1.19 15.69
C GLY A 90 0.52 0.14 16.18
N ALA A 91 0.01 0.66 17.31
CA ALA A 91 0.38 2.00 17.80
C ALA A 91 1.91 2.19 17.99
N LYS A 92 2.62 1.19 18.53
CA LYS A 92 4.08 1.25 18.70
C LYS A 92 4.85 1.23 17.38
N ARG A 93 4.31 0.54 16.37
CA ARG A 93 4.89 0.46 15.02
C ARG A 93 4.76 1.81 14.31
N ARG A 94 3.65 2.51 14.50
CA ARG A 94 3.41 3.87 13.99
C ARG A 94 4.25 4.98 14.65
N LEU A 95 5.17 4.62 15.53
CA LEU A 95 6.19 5.55 16.06
C LEU A 95 7.55 5.34 15.39
N GLN A 96 7.64 4.42 14.42
CA GLN A 96 8.85 4.08 13.70
C GLN A 96 8.65 4.40 12.21
N GLU A 97 9.72 4.87 11.57
CA GLU A 97 9.78 4.99 10.12
C GLU A 97 9.47 3.63 9.48
N ASP A 98 8.63 3.67 8.44
CA ASP A 98 8.09 2.52 7.72
C ASP A 98 7.62 1.36 8.64
N TYR A 99 7.00 1.74 9.76
CA TYR A 99 6.53 0.81 10.80
C TYR A 99 7.64 -0.05 11.42
N GLY A 100 8.92 0.22 11.15
CA GLY A 100 10.05 -0.64 11.50
C GLY A 100 10.02 -2.00 10.78
N TYR A 101 9.41 -2.06 9.59
CA TYR A 101 9.56 -3.21 8.71
C TYR A 101 10.91 -3.16 7.99
N TRP A 102 11.35 -4.32 7.51
CA TRP A 102 12.60 -4.43 6.76
C TRP A 102 12.27 -4.40 5.28
N TYR A 103 12.96 -3.55 4.53
CA TYR A 103 12.84 -3.51 3.08
C TYR A 103 13.48 -4.76 2.47
N CYS A 104 12.73 -5.47 1.62
CA CYS A 104 13.24 -6.56 0.82
C CYS A 104 13.11 -6.18 -0.66
N PRO A 105 14.22 -5.84 -1.35
CA PRO A 105 14.17 -5.39 -2.72
C PRO A 105 13.64 -6.49 -3.66
N ASP A 106 13.28 -6.06 -4.87
CA ASP A 106 13.00 -6.93 -6.01
C ASP A 106 14.16 -7.93 -6.27
N GLY A 107 13.84 -9.04 -6.94
CA GLY A 107 14.80 -10.14 -7.16
C GLY A 107 14.80 -11.19 -6.06
N ARG A 108 13.67 -11.34 -5.35
CA ARG A 108 13.49 -12.33 -4.28
C ARG A 108 13.52 -13.75 -4.85
N ASP A 109 14.24 -14.63 -4.17
CA ASP A 109 14.15 -16.07 -4.41
C ASP A 109 12.82 -16.65 -3.90
N GLU A 110 12.55 -17.93 -4.18
CA GLU A 110 11.30 -18.60 -3.80
C GLU A 110 11.00 -18.53 -2.29
N LEU A 111 12.04 -18.67 -1.45
CA LEU A 111 11.87 -18.65 0.01
C LEU A 111 11.57 -17.24 0.51
N GLN A 112 12.30 -16.24 0.00
CA GLN A 112 12.09 -14.84 0.31
C GLN A 112 10.71 -14.36 -0.16
N GLN A 113 10.28 -14.78 -1.35
CA GLN A 113 8.96 -14.47 -1.87
C GLN A 113 7.85 -15.10 -1.02
N ALA A 114 8.03 -16.35 -0.56
CA ALA A 114 7.06 -16.99 0.33
C ALA A 114 6.96 -16.29 1.70
N GLU A 115 8.04 -15.76 2.26
CA GLU A 115 8.00 -14.96 3.49
C GLU A 115 7.35 -13.59 3.27
N PHE A 116 7.60 -12.96 2.12
CA PHE A 116 6.92 -11.73 1.71
C PHE A 116 5.41 -11.95 1.60
N GLU A 117 4.97 -12.97 0.88
CA GLU A 117 3.55 -13.25 0.69
C GLU A 117 2.82 -13.49 2.02
N LYS A 118 3.45 -14.17 3.00
CA LYS A 118 2.87 -14.36 4.34
C LYS A 118 2.55 -13.05 5.04
N VAL A 119 3.40 -12.03 4.90
CA VAL A 119 3.17 -10.73 5.55
C VAL A 119 2.19 -9.86 4.77
N GLU A 120 2.07 -10.09 3.46
CA GLU A 120 1.19 -9.35 2.54
C GLU A 120 -0.27 -9.82 2.50
N VAL A 121 -0.57 -11.04 2.94
CA VAL A 121 -1.95 -11.58 2.93
C VAL A 121 -2.94 -10.62 3.62
N LYS A 122 -2.56 -10.04 4.77
CA LYS A 122 -3.45 -9.17 5.55
C LYS A 122 -3.59 -7.75 4.98
N PRO A 123 -2.51 -7.05 4.62
CA PRO A 123 -2.60 -5.79 3.88
C PRO A 123 -3.42 -5.92 2.59
N GLN A 124 -3.11 -6.88 1.73
CA GLN A 124 -3.79 -7.03 0.44
C GLN A 124 -5.26 -7.43 0.57
N ALA A 125 -5.65 -8.14 1.64
CA ALA A 125 -7.06 -8.40 1.91
C ALA A 125 -7.84 -7.13 2.30
N ILE A 126 -7.20 -6.20 3.03
CA ILE A 126 -7.77 -4.88 3.33
C ILE A 126 -7.78 -4.00 2.08
N GLU A 127 -6.72 -4.01 1.28
CA GLU A 127 -6.64 -3.30 0.01
C GLU A 127 -7.75 -3.76 -0.96
N TRP A 128 -8.02 -5.07 -1.03
CA TRP A 128 -9.14 -5.60 -1.80
C TRP A 128 -10.46 -5.01 -1.31
N ALA A 129 -10.72 -5.02 0.00
CA ALA A 129 -11.94 -4.43 0.56
C ALA A 129 -12.08 -2.93 0.25
N PHE A 130 -10.99 -2.15 0.34
CA PHE A 130 -10.99 -0.74 -0.04
C PHE A 130 -11.23 -0.51 -1.53
N THR A 131 -10.62 -1.35 -2.38
CA THR A 131 -10.75 -1.28 -3.83
C THR A 131 -12.19 -1.58 -4.23
N ALA A 132 -12.76 -2.63 -3.65
CA ALA A 132 -14.17 -2.96 -3.82
C ALA A 132 -15.07 -1.83 -3.33
N ALA A 133 -14.86 -1.29 -2.12
CA ALA A 133 -15.61 -0.15 -1.56
C ALA A 133 -15.51 1.12 -2.42
N SER A 134 -14.45 1.25 -3.20
CA SER A 134 -14.25 2.36 -4.15
C SER A 134 -14.85 2.10 -5.54
N GLY A 135 -15.54 0.96 -5.73
CA GLY A 135 -16.15 0.57 -7.01
C GLY A 135 -15.13 0.15 -8.08
N ARG A 136 -13.95 -0.32 -7.66
CA ARG A 136 -12.83 -0.66 -8.54
C ARG A 136 -12.52 -2.15 -8.49
N LYS A 137 -11.75 -2.64 -9.48
CA LYS A 137 -11.29 -4.04 -9.55
C LYS A 137 -9.92 -4.18 -8.88
N PHE A 138 -9.80 -5.16 -8.00
CA PHE A 138 -8.56 -5.49 -7.30
C PHE A 138 -7.74 -6.52 -8.08
N GLN A 139 -6.41 -6.44 -7.96
CA GLN A 139 -5.46 -7.45 -8.40
C GLN A 139 -4.37 -7.56 -7.35
N VAL A 140 -3.99 -8.79 -6.98
CA VAL A 140 -2.86 -9.00 -6.05
C VAL A 140 -1.56 -8.51 -6.66
N SER A 141 -0.72 -7.90 -5.82
CA SER A 141 0.65 -7.53 -6.18
C SER A 141 1.61 -8.53 -5.57
N THR A 142 2.39 -9.21 -6.39
CA THR A 142 3.46 -10.11 -5.92
C THR A 142 4.81 -9.40 -5.80
N ASP A 143 4.91 -8.19 -6.35
CA ASP A 143 6.02 -7.25 -6.23
C ASP A 143 7.44 -7.84 -6.46
N ASN A 144 7.58 -8.74 -7.44
CA ASN A 144 8.83 -9.44 -7.74
C ASN A 144 9.04 -9.56 -9.26
N LEU A 145 9.50 -8.48 -9.89
CA LEU A 145 9.66 -8.38 -11.35
C LEU A 145 10.91 -9.09 -11.87
N ASN A 146 11.99 -9.14 -11.08
CA ASN A 146 13.27 -9.72 -11.48
C ASN A 146 13.65 -10.97 -10.67
N GLY A 147 12.71 -11.56 -9.94
CA GLY A 147 12.93 -12.70 -9.06
C GLY A 147 12.27 -13.99 -9.52
N ALA A 148 12.01 -14.89 -8.57
CA ALA A 148 11.24 -16.10 -8.83
C ALA A 148 9.81 -15.77 -9.26
N GLU A 149 9.31 -16.47 -10.28
CA GLU A 149 7.93 -16.39 -10.73
C GLU A 149 6.99 -16.86 -9.60
N PRO A 150 6.18 -15.98 -9.02
CA PRO A 150 5.34 -16.31 -7.87
C PRO A 150 4.10 -17.10 -8.29
N ASP A 151 3.64 -18.02 -7.43
CA ASP A 151 2.34 -18.68 -7.61
C ASP A 151 1.21 -17.70 -7.27
N ARG A 152 0.88 -16.85 -8.24
CA ARG A 152 -0.12 -15.79 -8.11
C ARG A 152 -1.51 -16.35 -7.77
N GLU A 153 -1.86 -17.55 -8.23
CA GLU A 153 -3.16 -18.16 -7.95
C GLU A 153 -3.25 -18.56 -6.48
N ALA A 154 -2.24 -19.26 -5.96
CA ALA A 154 -2.17 -19.61 -4.55
C ALA A 154 -2.18 -18.37 -3.65
N PHE A 155 -1.42 -17.33 -4.01
CA PHE A 155 -1.40 -16.07 -3.25
C PHE A 155 -2.77 -15.37 -3.28
N THR A 156 -3.41 -15.29 -4.45
CA THR A 156 -4.78 -14.75 -4.58
C THR A 156 -5.76 -15.52 -3.69
N GLY A 157 -5.69 -16.85 -3.67
CA GLY A 157 -6.51 -17.69 -2.81
C GLY A 157 -6.31 -17.39 -1.32
N ALA A 158 -5.06 -17.18 -0.88
CA ALA A 158 -4.75 -16.83 0.50
C ALA A 158 -5.29 -15.43 0.89
N VAL A 159 -5.12 -14.43 0.03
CA VAL A 159 -5.67 -13.08 0.23
C VAL A 159 -7.20 -13.12 0.29
N LYS A 160 -7.84 -13.86 -0.60
CA LYS A 160 -9.30 -14.03 -0.65
C LYS A 160 -9.85 -14.70 0.62
N ALA A 161 -9.19 -15.75 1.11
CA ALA A 161 -9.55 -16.40 2.36
C ALA A 161 -9.47 -15.42 3.55
N GLN A 162 -8.44 -14.58 3.60
CA GLN A 162 -8.31 -13.55 4.64
C GLN A 162 -9.37 -12.44 4.51
N LEU A 163 -9.74 -12.05 3.29
CA LEU A 163 -10.83 -11.12 3.04
C LEU A 163 -12.17 -11.67 3.57
N VAL A 164 -12.49 -12.93 3.26
CA VAL A 164 -13.69 -13.61 3.80
C VAL A 164 -13.67 -13.61 5.32
N ALA A 165 -12.53 -13.94 5.95
CA ALA A 165 -12.41 -13.91 7.41
C ALA A 165 -12.66 -12.50 7.98
N TYR A 166 -12.24 -11.44 7.30
CA TYR A 166 -12.53 -10.06 7.70
C TYR A 166 -14.01 -9.70 7.55
N LEU A 167 -14.65 -10.11 6.46
CA LEU A 167 -16.08 -9.89 6.19
C LEU A 167 -16.99 -10.54 7.24
N MET A 168 -16.51 -11.62 7.89
CA MET A 168 -17.19 -12.24 9.04
C MET A 168 -17.07 -11.46 10.36
N GLY A 169 -16.56 -10.22 10.33
CA GLY A 169 -16.52 -9.30 11.48
C GLY A 169 -15.14 -9.07 12.09
N ASN A 170 -14.06 -9.43 11.40
CA ASN A 170 -12.69 -9.35 11.93
C ASN A 170 -11.85 -8.20 11.38
N PHE A 171 -12.44 -7.24 10.66
CA PHE A 171 -11.68 -6.09 10.16
C PHE A 171 -11.02 -5.29 11.30
N PRO A 172 -9.77 -4.83 11.13
CA PRO A 172 -9.20 -3.83 12.02
C PRO A 172 -10.10 -2.58 12.07
N PRO A 173 -10.32 -1.95 13.24
CA PRO A 173 -11.27 -0.83 13.37
C PRO A 173 -11.02 0.32 12.40
N ARG A 174 -9.75 0.63 12.10
CA ARG A 174 -9.38 1.67 11.12
C ARG A 174 -9.76 1.29 9.69
N ALA A 175 -9.52 0.03 9.30
CA ALA A 175 -9.94 -0.46 7.99
C ALA A 175 -11.47 -0.40 7.86
N TRP A 176 -12.21 -0.85 8.88
CA TRP A 176 -13.67 -0.78 8.86
C TRP A 176 -14.21 0.65 8.73
N ARG A 177 -13.63 1.60 9.48
CA ARG A 177 -13.97 3.03 9.36
C ARG A 177 -13.78 3.52 7.92
N PHE A 178 -12.61 3.24 7.33
CA PHE A 178 -12.30 3.73 5.99
C PHE A 178 -13.14 3.07 4.89
N ILE A 179 -13.47 1.77 5.01
CA ILE A 179 -14.38 1.08 4.10
C ILE A 179 -15.72 1.84 4.00
N ASN A 180 -16.29 2.25 5.13
CA ASN A 180 -17.57 2.98 5.13
C ASN A 180 -17.46 4.37 4.48
N VAL A 181 -16.34 5.07 4.70
CA VAL A 181 -16.06 6.36 4.05
C VAL A 181 -15.96 6.20 2.53
N LEU A 182 -15.20 5.19 2.05
CA LEU A 182 -15.04 4.91 0.63
C LEU A 182 -16.38 4.54 -0.02
N LYS A 183 -17.17 3.66 0.61
CA LYS A 183 -18.51 3.29 0.12
C LYS A 183 -19.41 4.51 -0.03
N GLY A 184 -19.45 5.36 1.00
CA GLY A 184 -20.30 6.56 1.01
C GLY A 184 -19.95 7.53 -0.13
N GLU A 185 -18.66 7.71 -0.43
CA GLU A 185 -18.22 8.59 -1.53
C GLU A 185 -18.44 7.95 -2.91
N PHE A 186 -17.97 6.72 -3.12
CA PHE A 186 -17.81 6.17 -4.48
C PHE A 186 -18.98 5.29 -4.94
N GLN A 187 -19.80 4.79 -4.02
CA GLN A 187 -20.96 3.94 -4.35
C GLN A 187 -22.31 4.55 -3.93
N GLY A 188 -22.29 5.69 -3.25
CA GLY A 188 -23.49 6.30 -2.66
C GLY A 188 -23.99 5.52 -1.44
N ASN A 189 -25.23 5.83 -1.01
CA ASN A 189 -25.83 5.32 0.24
C ASN A 189 -26.29 3.84 0.14
N LEU A 190 -25.48 2.98 -0.45
CA LEU A 190 -25.69 1.54 -0.40
C LEU A 190 -25.48 1.04 1.03
N PRO A 191 -26.31 0.10 1.53
CA PRO A 191 -26.13 -0.45 2.86
C PRO A 191 -24.72 -1.01 3.05
N ALA A 192 -24.21 -0.96 4.29
CA ALA A 192 -22.97 -1.60 4.70
C ALA A 192 -22.96 -3.05 4.20
N PHE A 193 -21.78 -3.59 3.85
CA PHE A 193 -21.61 -4.92 3.20
C PHE A 193 -22.67 -5.91 3.69
N GLU A 194 -23.67 -6.23 2.85
CA GLU A 194 -24.52 -7.36 3.12
C GLU A 194 -23.69 -8.61 2.82
N VAL A 195 -23.74 -9.60 3.72
CA VAL A 195 -23.02 -10.87 3.60
C VAL A 195 -23.27 -11.54 2.22
N THR A 196 -24.40 -11.24 1.58
CA THR A 196 -24.77 -11.67 0.23
C THR A 196 -23.87 -11.13 -0.90
N GLN A 197 -23.24 -9.95 -0.76
CA GLN A 197 -22.24 -9.48 -1.75
C GLN A 197 -20.87 -10.15 -1.60
N CYS A 198 -20.65 -10.90 -0.51
CA CYS A 198 -19.43 -11.67 -0.32
C CYS A 198 -19.37 -12.88 -1.26
N GLU A 199 -20.51 -13.40 -1.74
CA GLU A 199 -20.55 -14.55 -2.65
C GLU A 199 -20.15 -14.18 -4.09
N GLU A 200 -20.48 -12.97 -4.57
CA GLU A 200 -20.06 -12.53 -5.92
C GLU A 200 -18.56 -12.23 -5.99
N LEU A 201 -17.99 -11.60 -4.95
CA LEU A 201 -16.53 -11.39 -4.84
C LEU A 201 -15.77 -12.68 -4.52
N ALA A 202 -16.44 -13.70 -3.97
CA ALA A 202 -15.86 -15.01 -3.67
C ALA A 202 -15.89 -15.98 -4.86
N ASN A 203 -16.59 -15.68 -5.95
CA ASN A 203 -16.81 -16.61 -7.06
C ASN A 203 -16.28 -16.15 -8.44
N GLU A 204 -15.67 -14.96 -8.52
CA GLU A 204 -14.73 -14.60 -9.61
C GLU A 204 -13.29 -14.97 -9.21
#